data_AF-A0A1Q3DZA0-F1
#
_entry.id   AF-A0A1Q3DZA0-F1
#
_cell.length_a   1.000
_cell.length_b   1.000
_cell.length_c   1.000
_cell.angle_alpha   90.00
_cell.angle_beta   90.00
_cell.angle_gamma   90.00
#
_symmetry.space_group_name_H-M   'P 1'
#
loop_
_entity.id
_entity.type
_entity.pdbx_description
1 polymer ?
#
loop_
_entity_poly.entity_id
_entity_poly.type
_entity_poly.pdbx_seq_one_letter_code
_entity_poly.pdbx_strand_id
1 'polypeptide(L)'
;MGSGLPTTSQAALLKLNEKKKEFDAVAALERTSSAYLERISGLADDCDVMALAGEVHGQVSEQWPRMFHILNLFLASRESSEDQPNAASQEGEMLVRIPIEDAMESNGASTSSQ
;
A
#
# COMPACT_ATOMS: atom_id res chain seq x y z
N MET A 1 -24.74 -35.08 -59.17
CA MET A 1 -23.57 -35.32 -58.31
C MET A 1 -22.34 -34.96 -59.12
N GLY A 2 -21.73 -33.80 -58.86
CA GLY A 2 -20.57 -33.32 -59.61
C GLY A 2 -19.56 -32.74 -58.63
N SER A 3 -18.66 -33.60 -58.13
CA SER A 3 -17.56 -33.18 -57.27
C SER A 3 -16.52 -32.46 -58.14
N GLY A 4 -16.49 -31.12 -58.04
CA GLY A 4 -15.36 -30.35 -58.51
C GLY A 4 -14.23 -30.48 -57.49
N LEU A 5 -13.20 -31.29 -57.80
CA LEU A 5 -11.94 -31.16 -57.08
C LEU A 5 -11.42 -29.74 -57.32
N PRO A 6 -10.97 -29.03 -56.27
CA PRO A 6 -10.42 -27.71 -56.45
C PRO A 6 -9.19 -27.81 -57.36
N THR A 7 -9.14 -26.97 -58.40
CA THR A 7 -7.93 -26.83 -59.21
C THR A 7 -6.78 -26.37 -58.31
N THR A 8 -5.53 -26.73 -58.63
CA THR A 8 -4.35 -26.41 -57.80
C THR A 8 -4.27 -24.93 -57.38
N SER A 9 -4.73 -24.03 -58.23
CA SER A 9 -4.84 -22.58 -57.94
C SER A 9 -5.91 -22.27 -56.87
N GLN A 10 -7.08 -22.91 -56.94
CA GLN A 10 -8.15 -22.74 -55.95
C GLN A 10 -7.75 -23.32 -54.58
N ALA A 11 -7.05 -24.46 -54.55
CA ALA A 11 -6.54 -25.04 -53.31
C ALA A 11 -5.45 -24.16 -52.65
N ALA A 12 -4.61 -23.48 -53.44
CA ALA A 12 -3.61 -22.54 -52.93
C ALA A 12 -4.26 -21.29 -52.31
N LEU A 13 -5.30 -20.75 -52.94
CA LEU A 13 -6.05 -19.61 -52.42
C LEU A 13 -6.77 -19.92 -51.09
N LEU A 14 -7.32 -21.13 -50.95
CA LEU A 14 -7.92 -21.58 -49.69
C LEU A 14 -6.88 -21.65 -48.56
N LYS A 15 -5.73 -22.28 -48.81
CA LYS A 15 -4.63 -22.34 -47.82
C LYS A 15 -4.10 -20.96 -47.44
N LEU A 16 -4.02 -20.03 -48.39
CA LEU A 16 -3.61 -18.65 -48.11
C LEU A 16 -4.63 -17.96 -47.19
N ASN A 17 -5.92 -18.17 -47.42
CA ASN A 17 -6.98 -17.62 -46.58
C ASN A 17 -6.93 -18.19 -45.14
N GLU A 18 -6.69 -19.48 -44.99
CA GLU A 18 -6.50 -20.13 -43.68
C GLU A 18 -5.29 -19.55 -42.96
N LYS A 19 -4.14 -19.42 -43.63
CA LYS A 19 -2.93 -18.84 -43.05
C LYS A 19 -3.10 -17.39 -42.65
N LYS A 20 -3.87 -16.61 -43.41
CA LYS A 20 -4.21 -15.24 -43.03
C LYS A 20 -5.02 -15.19 -41.73
N LYS A 21 -6.02 -16.06 -41.58
CA LYS A 21 -6.82 -16.13 -40.34
C LYS A 21 -5.98 -16.52 -39.14
N GLU A 22 -5.08 -17.49 -39.30
CA GLU A 22 -4.12 -17.88 -38.26
C GLU A 22 -3.22 -16.70 -37.87
N PHE A 23 -2.68 -15.98 -38.86
CA PHE A 23 -1.86 -14.79 -38.61
C PHE A 23 -2.63 -13.70 -37.87
N ASP A 24 -3.84 -13.37 -38.31
CA ASP A 24 -4.68 -12.34 -37.69
C ASP A 24 -5.01 -12.72 -36.23
N ALA A 25 -5.27 -14.00 -35.96
CA ALA A 25 -5.50 -14.50 -34.61
C ALA A 25 -4.25 -14.38 -33.72
N VAL A 26 -3.06 -14.74 -34.24
CA VAL A 26 -1.80 -14.60 -33.50
C VAL A 26 -1.45 -13.14 -33.25
N ALA A 27 -1.66 -12.26 -34.22
CA ALA A 27 -1.44 -10.82 -34.07
C ALA A 27 -2.40 -10.17 -33.06
N ALA A 28 -3.62 -10.68 -32.94
CA ALA A 28 -4.57 -10.27 -31.89
C ALA A 28 -4.12 -10.78 -30.52
N LEU A 29 -3.63 -12.01 -30.44
CA LEU A 29 -3.10 -12.60 -29.21
C LEU A 29 -1.87 -11.85 -28.70
N GLU A 30 -0.94 -11.49 -29.59
CA GLU A 30 0.25 -10.71 -29.24
C GLU A 30 -0.14 -9.35 -28.64
N ARG A 31 -1.05 -8.61 -29.30
CA ARG A 31 -1.54 -7.32 -28.78
C ARG A 31 -2.18 -7.46 -27.41
N THR A 32 -3.06 -8.45 -27.23
CA THR A 32 -3.72 -8.66 -25.93
C THR A 32 -2.73 -9.07 -24.85
N SER A 33 -1.76 -9.94 -25.16
CA SER A 33 -0.70 -10.34 -24.24
C SER A 33 0.16 -9.15 -23.80
N SER A 34 0.54 -8.26 -24.74
CA SER A 34 1.29 -7.04 -24.40
C SER A 34 0.51 -6.12 -23.45
N ALA A 35 -0.78 -5.93 -23.69
CA ALA A 35 -1.64 -5.13 -22.81
C ALA A 35 -1.83 -5.77 -21.43
N TYR A 36 -1.85 -7.10 -21.33
CA TYR A 36 -1.88 -7.78 -20.04
C TYR A 36 -0.58 -7.61 -19.27
N LEU A 37 0.58 -7.66 -19.93
CA LEU A 37 1.86 -7.41 -19.27
C LEU A 37 1.91 -6.01 -18.66
N GLU A 38 1.49 -4.98 -19.41
CA GLU A 38 1.44 -3.60 -18.93
C GLU A 38 0.52 -3.45 -17.70
N ARG A 39 -0.63 -4.13 -17.71
CA ARG A 39 -1.57 -4.12 -16.57
C ARG A 39 -1.00 -4.84 -15.36
N ILE A 40 -0.32 -5.97 -15.56
CA ILE A 40 0.28 -6.73 -14.46
C ILE A 40 1.43 -5.94 -13.84
N SER A 41 2.25 -5.25 -14.63
CA SER A 41 3.28 -4.35 -14.08
C SER A 41 2.66 -3.20 -13.30
N GLY A 42 1.61 -2.56 -13.82
CA GLY A 42 0.91 -1.50 -13.08
C GLY A 42 0.29 -2.00 -11.77
N LEU A 43 -0.25 -3.23 -11.75
CA LEU A 43 -0.76 -3.84 -10.52
C LEU A 43 0.34 -4.11 -9.49
N ALA A 44 1.55 -4.46 -9.92
CA ALA A 44 2.68 -4.61 -9.01
C ALA A 44 3.02 -3.28 -8.32
N ASP A 45 3.05 -2.18 -9.08
CA ASP A 45 3.29 -0.84 -8.55
C ASP A 45 2.20 -0.45 -7.52
N ASP A 46 0.93 -0.76 -7.81
CA ASP A 46 -0.18 -0.54 -6.87
C ASP A 46 -0.02 -1.36 -5.57
N CYS A 47 0.48 -2.59 -5.67
CA CYS A 47 0.74 -3.42 -4.49
C CYS A 47 1.83 -2.84 -3.58
N ASP A 48 2.87 -2.21 -4.14
CA ASP A 48 3.91 -1.56 -3.34
C ASP A 48 3.33 -0.37 -2.54
N VAL A 49 2.46 0.42 -3.17
CA VAL A 49 1.75 1.51 -2.48
C VAL A 49 0.84 0.97 -1.38
N MET A 50 0.11 -0.12 -1.64
CA MET A 50 -0.72 -0.77 -0.62
C MET A 50 0.11 -1.30 0.56
N ALA A 51 1.31 -1.84 0.30
CA ALA A 51 2.20 -2.32 1.36
C ALA A 51 2.65 -1.17 2.27
N LEU A 52 3.06 -0.04 1.70
CA LEU A 52 3.45 1.17 2.46
C LEU A 52 2.27 1.71 3.29
N ALA A 53 1.07 1.74 2.72
CA ALA A 53 -0.13 2.15 3.45
C ALA A 53 -0.43 1.21 4.62
N GLY A 54 -0.22 -0.10 4.43
CA GLY A 54 -0.35 -1.11 5.48
C GLY A 54 0.63 -0.91 6.62
N GLU A 55 1.87 -0.53 6.33
CA GLU A 55 2.89 -0.22 7.35
C GLU A 55 2.46 0.97 8.22
N VAL A 56 2.07 2.09 7.59
CA VAL A 56 1.60 3.28 8.31
C VAL A 56 0.37 2.95 9.17
N HIS A 57 -0.57 2.18 8.62
CA HIS A 57 -1.73 1.74 9.38
C HIS A 57 -1.36 0.86 10.58
N GLY A 58 -0.39 -0.05 10.41
CA GLY A 58 0.15 -0.88 11.48
C GLY A 58 0.79 -0.05 12.60
N GLN A 59 1.63 0.92 12.24
CA GLN A 59 2.25 1.85 13.19
C GLN A 59 1.21 2.59 14.01
N VAL A 60 0.18 3.15 13.35
CA VAL A 60 -0.91 3.85 14.01
C VAL A 60 -1.68 2.91 14.95
N SER A 61 -2.03 1.71 14.47
CA SER A 61 -2.73 0.69 15.26
C SER A 61 -1.96 0.26 16.51
N GLU A 62 -0.63 0.19 16.43
CA GLU A 62 0.21 -0.14 17.59
C GLU A 62 0.22 0.95 18.66
N GLN A 63 0.13 2.23 18.25
CA GLN A 63 0.13 3.36 19.19
C GLN A 63 -1.21 3.56 19.89
N TRP A 64 -2.34 3.28 19.23
CA TRP A 64 -3.67 3.55 19.79
C TRP A 64 -3.95 2.87 21.15
N PRO A 65 -3.65 1.56 21.36
CA PRO A 65 -3.81 0.92 22.65
C PRO A 65 -3.02 1.60 23.77
N ARG A 66 -1.79 2.07 23.47
CA ARG A 66 -0.95 2.81 24.43
C ARG A 66 -1.61 4.13 24.82
N MET A 67 -2.16 4.87 23.86
CA MET A 67 -2.90 6.10 24.12
C MET A 67 -4.14 5.87 24.97
N PHE A 68 -4.97 4.86 24.66
CA PHE A 68 -6.15 4.53 25.46
C PHE A 68 -5.77 4.10 26.88
N HIS A 69 -4.67 3.37 27.05
CA HIS A 69 -4.16 3.01 28.36
C HIS A 69 -3.80 4.25 29.19
N ILE A 70 -3.05 5.19 28.62
CA ILE A 70 -2.68 6.46 29.29
C ILE A 70 -3.93 7.24 29.70
N LEU A 71 -4.92 7.36 28.81
CA LEU A 71 -6.18 8.05 29.10
C LEU A 71 -6.95 7.37 30.24
N ASN A 72 -7.01 6.04 30.28
CA ASN A 72 -7.65 5.30 31.36
C ASN A 72 -6.94 5.50 32.70
N LEU A 73 -5.61 5.54 32.73
CA LEU A 73 -4.84 5.85 33.95
C LEU A 73 -5.17 7.26 34.47
N PHE A 74 -5.25 8.24 33.57
CA PHE A 74 -5.61 9.61 33.93
C PHE A 74 -7.04 9.70 34.51
N LEU A 75 -8.01 9.00 33.90
CA LEU A 75 -9.38 8.97 34.40
C LEU A 75 -9.49 8.31 35.78
N ALA A 76 -8.82 7.17 35.98
CA ALA A 76 -8.79 6.48 37.28
C ALA A 76 -8.15 7.33 38.38
N SER A 77 -7.10 8.11 38.05
CA SER A 77 -6.49 9.07 38.98
C SER A 77 -7.45 10.19 39.39
N ARG A 78 -8.38 10.58 38.52
CA ARG A 78 -9.35 11.65 38.81
C ARG A 78 -10.44 11.19 39.76
N GLU A 79 -10.95 9.98 39.58
CA GLU A 79 -11.93 9.36 40.49
C GLU A 79 -11.35 9.15 41.90
N SER A 80 -10.06 8.80 41.99
CA SER A 80 -9.35 8.60 43.25
C SER A 80 -9.12 9.89 44.06
N SER A 81 -9.17 11.06 43.39
CA SER A 81 -8.87 12.36 44.00
C SER A 81 -10.09 13.03 44.65
N GLU A 82 -11.30 12.54 44.38
CA GLU A 82 -12.54 13.09 44.95
C GLU A 82 -12.78 12.65 46.42
N ASP A 83 -12.08 11.61 46.90
CA ASP A 83 -12.20 11.06 48.26
C ASP A 83 -11.14 11.59 49.29
N GLN A 84 -10.22 12.48 48.89
CA GLN A 84 -9.29 13.14 49.81
C GLN A 84 -9.16 14.65 49.56
N PRO A 85 -9.66 15.53 50.47
CA PRO A 85 -9.65 16.97 50.27
C PRO A 85 -8.28 17.64 50.49
N ASN A 86 -7.15 16.91 50.47
CA ASN A 86 -5.85 17.52 50.76
C ASN A 86 -4.61 16.84 50.12
N ALA A 87 -4.75 16.21 48.96
CA ALA A 87 -3.59 15.82 48.15
C ALA A 87 -3.33 16.94 47.12
N ALA A 88 -2.71 18.03 47.60
CA ALA A 88 -2.16 19.06 46.73
C ALA A 88 -1.33 18.39 45.63
N SER A 89 -1.55 18.84 44.40
CA SER A 89 -0.79 18.57 43.18
C SER A 89 0.63 18.09 43.49
N GLN A 90 0.88 16.78 43.43
CA GLN A 90 2.23 16.30 43.24
C GLN A 90 2.61 16.62 41.80
N GLU A 91 3.10 17.84 41.61
CA GLU A 91 3.83 18.28 40.43
C GLU A 91 5.17 17.52 40.44
N GLY A 92 5.08 16.22 40.15
CA GLY A 92 6.21 15.33 40.02
C GLY A 92 6.64 15.31 38.56
N GLU A 93 7.84 15.78 38.28
CA GLU A 93 8.45 15.63 36.97
C GLU A 93 8.54 14.13 36.63
N MET A 94 7.85 13.71 35.56
CA MET A 94 7.89 12.34 35.07
C MET A 94 8.74 12.27 33.81
N LEU A 95 9.75 11.40 33.83
CA LEU A 95 10.60 11.15 32.66
C LEU A 95 9.76 10.49 31.56
N VAL A 96 9.57 11.19 30.44
CA VAL A 96 8.93 10.67 29.24
C VAL A 96 10.02 10.17 28.28
N ARG A 97 9.74 9.04 27.61
CA ARG A 97 10.62 8.54 26.55
C ARG A 97 10.31 9.32 25.28
N ILE A 98 11.26 10.13 24.83
CA ILE A 98 11.23 10.83 23.55
C ILE A 98 12.21 10.10 22.62
N PRO A 99 11.84 9.80 21.36
CA PRO A 99 12.77 9.30 20.36
C PRO A 99 14.01 10.20 20.26
N ILE A 100 15.19 9.62 20.10
CA ILE A 100 16.46 10.36 20.12
C ILE A 100 16.53 11.29 18.89
N GLU A 101 15.88 10.87 17.81
CA GLU A 101 15.73 11.59 16.55
C GLU A 101 15.04 12.94 16.79
N ASP A 102 13.94 12.96 17.55
CA ASP A 102 13.20 14.18 17.89
C ASP A 102 13.95 15.07 18.90
N ALA A 103 14.76 14.46 19.77
CA ALA A 103 15.56 15.17 20.77
C ALA A 103 16.75 15.94 20.15
N MET A 104 17.28 15.46 19.02
CA MET A 104 18.42 16.09 18.33
C MET A 104 18.03 17.36 17.56
N GLU A 105 16.83 17.40 16.95
CA GLU A 105 16.34 18.58 16.21
C GLU A 105 16.11 19.79 17.13
N SER A 106 15.64 19.55 18.36
CA SER A 106 15.41 20.62 19.34
C SER A 106 16.71 21.29 19.81
N ASN A 107 17.83 20.55 19.90
CA ASN A 107 19.10 21.09 20.38
C ASN A 107 19.91 21.81 19.29
N GLY A 108 19.68 21.50 18.00
CA GLY A 108 20.34 22.18 16.87
C GLY A 108 19.83 23.60 16.60
N ALA A 109 18.59 23.91 16.99
CA ALA A 109 18.00 25.24 16.84
C ALA A 109 18.53 26.26 17.88
N SER A 110 19.03 25.80 19.03
CA SER A 110 19.50 26.67 20.11
C SER A 110 20.96 27.12 19.97
N THR A 111 21.75 26.53 19.07
CA THR A 111 23.19 26.84 18.92
C THR A 111 23.53 27.82 17.79
N SER A 112 22.55 28.37 17.06
CA SER A 112 22.79 29.30 15.94
C SER A 112 22.57 30.79 16.27
N SER A 113 22.47 31.17 17.54
CA SER A 113 22.40 32.59 17.93
C SER A 113 23.03 32.81 19.31
N GLN A 114 24.36 32.79 19.37
CA GLN A 114 25.20 33.75 20.10
C GLN A 114 26.69 33.50 19.85
#